data_AF-A0AAD7GSD0-F1
#
_entry.id   AF-A0AAD7GSD0-F1
#
_cell.length_a   1.000
_cell.length_b   1.000
_cell.length_c   1.000
_cell.angle_alpha   90.00
_cell.angle_beta   90.00
_cell.angle_gamma   90.00
#
_symmetry.space_group_name_H-M   'P 1'
#
loop_
_entity.id
_entity.type
_entity.pdbx_description
1 polymer ?
#
loop_
_entity_poly.entity_id
_entity_poly.type
_entity_poly.pdbx_seq_one_letter_code
_entity_poly.pdbx_strand_id
1 'polypeptide(L)'
;MQSDSSNGSFKLEAPANSYLPFTVNRQASPVLALPPEITSEIFFQFLPDPPDFPLLSGPHSPLLLCQICRQWSSIALTLPQLWSMVRIVIQDERPAQVELFKTWLSRSGDFPLSISIRSLLPSISPPIRDLLQTPLAALSARLEHFELSTPSDDTWELLLGDMPLLRHLSFTLIHFSFDAGALTVFDRAPRLTHVILGEFYRQFIVRLPWTQITHLDVHELYLFECAETLCNAEHLVHCIFGVMYSDRNIEVPVAPPHQRLRHLILRAGSNQSEKLDLSKFLDRLTLPALRTFAVYERDLGLESLKACILRSRCALDELRITAADGTLSEMVYREALPSIQNIVLEIVEV
;
A
#
# COMPACT_ATOMS: atom_id res chain seq x y z
N MET A 1 54.28 -16.81 62.90
CA MET A 1 55.40 -16.23 63.68
C MET A 1 56.66 -16.32 62.82
N GLN A 2 57.23 -15.16 62.52
CA GLN A 2 58.61 -14.83 62.10
C GLN A 2 59.47 -15.84 61.31
N SER A 3 59.91 -15.39 60.14
CA SER A 3 61.33 -15.12 59.79
C SER A 3 61.37 -14.59 58.34
N ASP A 4 61.91 -13.40 58.07
CA ASP A 4 63.31 -13.15 57.64
C ASP A 4 63.70 -14.01 56.42
N SER A 5 64.32 -13.52 55.35
CA SER A 5 64.98 -12.27 55.04
C SER A 5 65.61 -12.44 53.64
N SER A 6 65.75 -11.36 52.87
CA SER A 6 66.89 -11.06 51.96
C SER A 6 67.17 -12.06 50.80
N ASN A 7 67.73 -11.74 49.63
CA ASN A 7 68.35 -10.55 49.06
C ASN A 7 68.62 -10.84 47.57
N GLY A 8 68.83 -9.81 46.76
CA GLY A 8 69.45 -9.95 45.42
C GLY A 8 68.89 -8.97 44.39
N SER A 9 68.88 -7.65 44.62
CA SER A 9 69.94 -6.67 44.32
C SER A 9 70.20 -6.40 42.82
N PHE A 10 69.82 -5.17 42.40
CA PHE A 10 70.55 -4.23 41.51
C PHE A 10 70.86 -4.67 40.05
N LYS A 11 70.77 -3.85 38.99
CA LYS A 11 70.51 -2.42 38.70
C LYS A 11 70.53 -2.33 37.16
N LEU A 12 69.89 -1.35 36.52
CA LEU A 12 70.47 -0.53 35.42
C LEU A 12 69.39 0.31 34.71
N GLU A 13 69.44 1.60 35.03
CA GLU A 13 69.35 2.78 34.16
C GLU A 13 68.28 2.89 33.06
N ALA A 14 67.45 3.93 33.22
CA ALA A 14 66.60 4.49 32.18
C ALA A 14 67.43 5.10 31.04
N PRO A 15 66.83 5.21 29.83
CA PRO A 15 66.88 6.52 29.20
C PRO A 15 65.55 6.99 28.59
N ALA A 16 65.39 8.30 28.75
CA ALA A 16 64.84 9.25 27.79
C ALA A 16 63.35 9.14 27.38
N ASN A 17 62.58 10.05 28.00
CA ASN A 17 61.44 10.73 27.40
C ASN A 17 61.66 11.02 25.90
N SER A 18 60.86 10.37 25.05
CA SER A 18 60.48 10.93 23.76
C SER A 18 58.96 10.92 23.67
N TYR A 19 58.36 12.06 24.03
CA TYR A 19 56.97 12.34 23.72
C TYR A 19 56.86 12.51 22.21
N LEU A 20 56.54 11.43 21.50
CA LEU A 20 55.97 11.55 20.17
C LEU A 20 54.54 12.10 20.35
N PRO A 21 54.16 13.23 19.72
CA PRO A 21 52.77 13.61 19.68
C PRO A 21 52.07 12.52 18.87
N PHE A 22 51.17 11.77 19.52
CA PHE A 22 50.13 11.03 18.81
C PHE A 22 49.26 12.07 18.10
N THR A 23 49.70 12.54 16.94
CA THR A 23 48.79 13.12 15.97
C THR A 23 47.88 11.98 15.54
N VAL A 24 46.72 11.89 16.18
CA VAL A 24 45.60 11.12 15.67
C VAL A 24 45.31 11.72 14.30
N ASN A 25 45.89 11.12 13.26
CA ASN A 25 45.51 11.40 11.89
C ASN A 25 44.09 10.86 11.77
N ARG A 26 43.12 11.72 12.07
CA ARG A 26 41.70 11.46 11.90
C ARG A 26 41.52 11.33 10.39
N GLN A 27 41.78 10.15 9.84
CA GLN A 27 41.28 9.79 8.53
C GLN A 27 39.76 9.94 8.65
N ALA A 28 39.27 11.11 8.25
CA ALA A 28 37.85 11.35 8.12
C ALA A 28 37.37 10.24 7.21
N SER A 29 36.50 9.37 7.74
CA SER A 29 35.88 8.33 6.92
C SER A 29 35.41 9.00 5.62
N PRO A 30 35.70 8.45 4.42
CA PRO A 30 35.38 9.10 3.14
C PRO A 30 33.92 9.57 3.06
N VAL A 31 33.02 8.87 3.76
CA VAL A 31 31.60 9.21 3.86
C VAL A 31 31.31 10.54 4.58
N LEU A 32 32.20 11.00 5.46
CA LEU A 32 32.10 12.28 6.18
C LEU A 32 32.65 13.46 5.37
N ALA A 33 33.40 13.18 4.29
CA ALA A 33 33.90 14.19 3.36
C ALA A 33 32.90 14.55 2.26
N LEU A 34 31.78 13.84 2.18
CA LEU A 34 30.71 14.13 1.22
C LEU A 34 30.01 15.46 1.56
N PRO A 35 29.65 16.27 0.55
CA PRO A 35 28.78 17.42 0.77
C PRO A 35 27.43 17.00 1.39
N PRO A 36 26.79 17.87 2.18
CA PRO A 36 25.47 17.60 2.75
C PRO A 36 24.43 17.19 1.69
N GLU A 37 24.48 17.79 0.51
CA GLU A 37 23.53 17.56 -0.59
C GLU A 37 23.65 16.13 -1.13
N ILE A 38 24.88 15.64 -1.31
CA ILE A 38 25.13 14.26 -1.75
C ILE A 38 24.73 13.27 -0.67
N THR A 39 24.98 13.62 0.60
CA THR A 39 24.55 12.81 1.74
C THR A 39 23.01 12.75 1.82
N SER A 40 22.31 13.85 1.57
CA SER A 40 20.85 13.89 1.49
C SER A 40 20.31 13.00 0.37
N GLU A 41 20.92 13.04 -0.81
CA GLU A 41 20.51 12.16 -1.92
C GLU A 41 20.66 10.69 -1.54
N ILE A 42 21.78 10.30 -0.92
CA ILE A 42 21.98 8.94 -0.40
C ILE A 42 20.88 8.56 0.60
N PHE A 43 20.43 9.50 1.45
CA PHE A 43 19.37 9.24 2.42
C PHE A 43 18.01 9.00 1.75
N PHE A 44 17.71 9.68 0.65
CA PHE A 44 16.48 9.43 -0.10
C PHE A 44 16.50 8.06 -0.78
N GLN A 45 17.64 7.64 -1.31
CA GLN A 45 17.83 6.30 -1.89
C GLN A 45 17.84 5.16 -0.84
N PHE A 46 17.92 5.49 0.45
CA PHE A 46 17.85 4.50 1.54
C PHE A 46 16.40 4.13 1.90
N LEU A 47 15.44 5.00 1.61
CA LEU A 47 14.03 4.75 1.86
C LEU A 47 13.50 3.67 0.92
N PRO A 48 12.48 2.90 1.35
CA PRO A 48 11.84 1.95 0.46
C PRO A 48 11.14 2.68 -0.69
N ASP A 49 11.13 2.05 -1.86
CA ASP A 49 10.34 2.52 -2.99
C ASP A 49 8.84 2.29 -2.71
N PRO A 50 7.95 3.21 -3.12
CA PRO A 50 6.52 2.94 -3.12
C PRO A 50 6.20 1.63 -3.86
N PRO A 51 5.27 0.79 -3.36
CA PRO A 51 4.30 1.08 -2.30
C PRO A 51 4.78 0.80 -0.87
N ASP A 52 6.05 0.48 -0.65
CA ASP A 52 6.55 0.17 0.69
C ASP A 52 6.83 1.42 1.52
N PHE A 53 6.55 1.33 2.81
CA PHE A 53 6.70 2.41 3.78
C PHE A 53 7.79 2.08 4.78
N PRO A 54 8.66 3.04 5.17
CA PRO A 54 9.63 2.82 6.21
C PRO A 54 8.90 2.58 7.53
N LEU A 55 9.33 1.56 8.27
CA LEU A 55 8.83 1.32 9.63
C LEU A 55 9.27 2.45 10.56
N LEU A 56 8.47 2.72 11.59
CA LEU A 56 8.84 3.65 12.67
C LEU A 56 10.23 3.37 13.23
N SER A 57 10.61 2.09 13.33
CA SER A 57 11.94 1.64 13.74
C SER A 57 12.31 0.34 13.02
N GLY A 58 13.61 0.10 12.84
CA GLY A 58 14.12 -1.08 12.14
C GLY A 58 14.75 -0.75 10.79
N PRO A 59 14.97 -1.77 9.93
CA PRO A 59 15.55 -1.59 8.61
C PRO A 59 14.81 -0.54 7.79
N HIS A 60 15.54 0.26 7.01
CA HIS A 60 15.00 1.34 6.17
C HIS A 60 14.33 2.50 6.92
N SER A 61 14.34 2.51 8.26
CA SER A 61 13.87 3.65 9.05
C SER A 61 14.89 4.79 9.03
N PRO A 62 14.51 6.05 8.69
CA PRO A 62 15.35 7.24 8.84
C PRO A 62 16.03 7.39 10.21
N LEU A 63 15.50 6.80 11.27
CA LEU A 63 16.14 6.79 12.58
C LEU A 63 17.52 6.10 12.57
N LEU A 64 17.73 5.11 11.70
CA LEU A 64 19.04 4.48 11.53
C LEU A 64 20.07 5.48 11.01
N LEU A 65 19.69 6.35 10.07
CA LEU A 65 20.55 7.41 9.56
C LEU A 65 20.98 8.36 10.68
N CYS A 66 20.06 8.64 11.62
CA CYS A 66 20.33 9.45 12.81
C CYS A 66 21.27 8.80 13.82
N GLN A 67 21.49 7.49 13.75
CA GLN A 67 22.30 6.72 14.69
C GLN A 67 23.72 6.42 14.19
N ILE A 68 24.03 6.69 12.92
CA ILE A 68 25.34 6.38 12.32
C ILE A 68 26.44 7.31 12.87
N CYS A 69 26.27 8.63 12.76
CA CYS A 69 27.20 9.61 13.31
C CYS A 69 26.50 10.96 13.56
N ARG A 70 27.16 11.87 14.30
CA ARG A 70 26.59 13.20 14.61
C ARG A 70 26.28 14.03 13.36
N GLN A 71 27.13 13.96 12.33
CA GLN A 71 26.94 14.69 11.08
C GLN A 71 25.70 14.19 10.33
N TRP A 72 25.55 12.87 10.20
CA TRP A 72 24.39 12.26 9.56
C TRP A 72 23.09 12.55 10.33
N SER A 73 23.14 12.48 11.65
CA SER A 73 22.03 12.89 12.52
C SER A 73 21.62 14.35 12.26
N SER A 74 22.60 15.26 12.22
CA SER A 74 22.33 16.68 11.93
C SER A 74 21.70 16.88 10.55
N ILE A 75 22.15 16.15 9.53
CA ILE A 75 21.61 16.25 8.17
C ILE A 75 20.19 15.68 8.13
N ALA A 76 19.99 14.44 8.59
CA ALA A 76 18.71 13.74 8.52
C ALA A 76 17.59 14.49 9.25
N LEU A 77 17.89 15.10 10.40
CA LEU A 77 16.92 15.89 11.17
C LEU A 77 16.47 17.19 10.46
N THR A 78 17.25 17.70 9.50
CA THR A 78 16.90 18.89 8.72
C THR A 78 16.10 18.59 7.46
N LEU A 79 15.89 17.31 7.12
CA LEU A 79 15.25 16.88 5.88
C LEU A 79 13.81 16.41 6.15
N PRO A 80 12.78 17.29 6.14
CA PRO A 80 11.41 16.91 6.45
C PRO A 80 10.84 15.81 5.55
N GLN A 81 11.31 15.74 4.31
CA GLN A 81 10.96 14.71 3.32
C GLN A 81 11.31 13.29 3.79
N LEU A 82 12.38 13.10 4.58
CA LEU A 82 12.69 11.78 5.14
C LEU A 82 11.64 11.31 6.15
N TRP A 83 10.88 12.25 6.72
CA TRP A 83 9.88 12.00 7.76
C TRP A 83 8.46 12.11 7.23
N SER A 84 8.25 12.27 5.91
CA SER A 84 6.92 12.41 5.33
C SER A 84 6.24 11.06 5.05
N MET A 85 6.98 9.95 5.09
CA MET A 85 6.48 8.60 4.88
C MET A 85 6.70 7.74 6.13
N VAL A 86 5.69 6.98 6.58
CA VAL A 86 5.84 6.07 7.72
C VAL A 86 4.78 4.98 7.76
N ARG A 87 5.19 3.78 8.20
CA ARG A 87 4.29 2.69 8.58
C ARG A 87 4.35 2.41 10.08
N ILE A 88 3.17 2.38 10.68
CA ILE A 88 2.94 2.02 12.08
C ILE A 88 2.28 0.65 12.09
N VAL A 89 2.88 -0.29 12.82
CA VAL A 89 2.28 -1.60 13.07
C VAL A 89 1.95 -1.72 14.55
N ILE A 90 0.66 -1.67 14.87
CA ILE A 90 0.13 -1.77 16.23
C ILE A 90 0.02 -3.26 16.56
N GLN A 91 0.99 -3.76 17.32
CA GLN A 91 1.06 -5.16 17.77
C GLN A 91 0.80 -5.32 19.27
N ASP A 92 0.93 -4.21 20.00
CA ASP A 92 0.70 -4.10 21.42
C ASP A 92 0.28 -2.66 21.76
N GLU A 93 -0.23 -2.45 22.96
CA GLU A 93 -0.75 -1.15 23.40
C GLU A 93 0.34 -0.29 24.06
N ARG A 94 1.60 -0.38 23.60
CA ARG A 94 2.68 0.43 24.19
C ARG A 94 2.63 1.88 23.69
N PRO A 95 2.54 2.88 24.58
CA PRO A 95 2.51 4.30 24.19
C PRO A 95 3.77 4.77 23.45
N ALA A 96 4.90 4.07 23.60
CA ALA A 96 6.17 4.44 23.00
C ALA A 96 6.12 4.54 21.46
N GLN A 97 5.31 3.69 20.80
CA GLN A 97 5.13 3.77 19.34
C GLN A 97 4.41 5.05 18.93
N VAL A 98 3.41 5.47 19.71
CA VAL A 98 2.66 6.70 19.46
C VAL A 98 3.55 7.93 19.68
N GLU A 99 4.35 7.96 20.75
CA GLU A 99 5.27 9.08 20.98
C GLU A 99 6.35 9.17 19.91
N LEU A 100 6.84 8.03 19.42
CA LEU A 100 7.76 7.99 18.29
C LEU A 100 7.09 8.50 17.01
N PHE A 101 5.82 8.12 16.78
CA PHE A 101 5.04 8.61 15.66
C PHE A 101 4.81 10.13 15.75
N LYS A 102 4.43 10.68 16.90
CA LYS A 102 4.32 12.14 17.10
C LYS A 102 5.64 12.86 16.79
N THR A 103 6.76 12.27 17.22
CA THR A 103 8.10 12.80 16.93
C THR A 103 8.43 12.73 15.44
N TRP A 104 8.02 11.67 14.77
CA TRP A 104 8.17 11.53 13.32
C TRP A 104 7.40 12.63 12.58
N LEU A 105 6.14 12.80 12.98
CA LEU A 105 5.23 13.79 12.41
C LEU A 105 5.73 15.22 12.62
N SER A 106 6.28 15.54 13.79
CA SER A 106 6.84 16.89 14.02
C SER A 106 8.04 17.21 13.12
N ARG A 107 8.84 16.19 12.77
CA ARG A 107 9.98 16.34 11.85
C ARG A 107 9.58 16.49 10.38
N SER A 108 8.39 16.02 10.01
CA SER A 108 7.87 16.14 8.64
C SER A 108 7.54 17.59 8.22
N GLY A 109 7.53 18.54 9.16
CA GLY A 109 7.23 19.95 8.87
C GLY A 109 5.83 20.09 8.28
N ASP A 110 5.71 20.77 7.13
CA ASP A 110 4.47 20.96 6.37
C ASP A 110 4.36 20.06 5.13
N PHE A 111 5.26 19.09 4.97
CA PHE A 111 5.25 18.23 3.78
C PHE A 111 3.97 17.38 3.69
N PRO A 112 3.49 17.07 2.46
CA PRO A 112 2.45 16.07 2.27
C PRO A 112 2.86 14.72 2.89
N LEU A 113 1.90 14.04 3.51
CA LEU A 113 2.15 12.86 4.31
C LEU A 113 1.67 11.58 3.63
N SER A 114 2.49 10.55 3.71
CA SER A 114 2.18 9.18 3.28
C SER A 114 2.23 8.29 4.51
N ILE A 115 1.06 7.89 5.03
CA ILE A 115 0.95 7.18 6.31
C ILE A 115 0.26 5.84 6.11
N SER A 116 0.86 4.78 6.64
CA SER A 116 0.29 3.44 6.68
C SER A 116 0.11 3.01 8.14
N ILE A 117 -1.12 2.71 8.55
CA ILE A 117 -1.46 2.23 9.89
C ILE A 117 -2.04 0.83 9.76
N ARG A 118 -1.36 -0.14 10.36
CA ARG A 118 -1.80 -1.53 10.40
C ARG A 118 -1.95 -1.98 11.84
N SER A 119 -3.14 -2.43 12.21
CA SER A 119 -3.37 -3.09 13.50
C SER A 119 -3.35 -4.60 13.33
N LEU A 120 -2.55 -5.29 14.16
CA LEU A 120 -2.56 -6.74 14.31
C LEU A 120 -3.37 -7.20 15.53
N LEU A 121 -3.86 -6.25 16.34
CA LEU A 121 -4.76 -6.52 17.46
C LEU A 121 -6.17 -6.85 16.94
N PRO A 122 -7.02 -7.56 17.71
CA PRO A 122 -8.43 -7.79 17.37
C PRO A 122 -9.30 -6.54 17.52
N SER A 123 -8.86 -5.58 18.33
CA SER A 123 -9.48 -4.27 18.48
C SER A 123 -8.41 -3.28 18.95
N ILE A 124 -8.57 -2.00 18.60
CA ILE A 124 -7.73 -0.93 19.14
C ILE A 124 -8.38 -0.40 20.41
N SER A 125 -7.69 -0.50 21.54
CA SER A 125 -8.21 0.01 22.80
C SER A 125 -8.43 1.53 22.76
N PRO A 126 -9.41 2.06 23.52
CA PRO A 126 -9.69 3.49 23.55
C PRO A 126 -8.44 4.36 23.84
N PRO A 127 -7.52 4.00 24.76
CA PRO A 127 -6.31 4.79 24.98
C PRO A 127 -5.43 4.95 23.75
N ILE A 128 -5.20 3.88 22.98
CA ILE A 128 -4.39 3.94 21.75
C ILE A 128 -5.15 4.70 20.65
N ARG A 129 -6.46 4.53 20.58
CA ARG A 129 -7.31 5.30 19.66
C ARG A 129 -7.20 6.80 19.92
N ASP A 130 -7.43 7.23 21.16
CA ASP A 130 -7.37 8.64 21.56
C ASP A 130 -6.00 9.24 21.27
N LEU A 131 -4.94 8.46 21.50
CA LEU A 131 -3.56 8.83 21.23
C LEU A 131 -3.26 9.01 19.73
N LEU A 132 -3.94 8.29 18.84
CA LEU A 132 -3.80 8.41 17.39
C LEU A 132 -4.73 9.44 16.77
N GLN A 133 -5.92 9.62 17.36
CA GLN A 133 -6.97 10.49 16.82
C GLN A 133 -6.51 11.94 16.74
N THR A 134 -5.88 12.47 17.80
CA THR A 134 -5.46 13.88 17.84
C THR A 134 -4.37 14.17 16.79
N PRO A 135 -3.27 13.40 16.68
CA PRO A 135 -2.30 13.56 15.60
C PRO A 135 -2.92 13.40 14.21
N LEU A 136 -3.77 12.40 13.98
CA LEU A 136 -4.34 12.16 12.64
C LEU A 136 -5.28 13.28 12.21
N ALA A 137 -6.14 13.76 13.12
CA ALA A 137 -7.02 14.88 12.84
C ALA A 137 -6.24 16.15 12.47
N ALA A 138 -5.17 16.46 13.20
CA ALA A 138 -4.31 17.62 12.93
C ALA A 138 -3.57 17.53 11.59
N LEU A 139 -3.44 16.33 11.03
CA LEU A 139 -2.65 16.04 9.83
C LEU A 139 -3.49 15.65 8.62
N SER A 140 -4.80 15.47 8.79
CA SER A 140 -5.78 15.17 7.73
C SER A 140 -5.59 16.06 6.50
N ALA A 141 -5.38 17.37 6.73
CA ALA A 141 -5.14 18.37 5.69
C ALA A 141 -3.91 18.08 4.79
N ARG A 142 -2.94 17.33 5.33
CA ARG A 142 -1.65 17.04 4.71
C ARG A 142 -1.55 15.63 4.13
N LEU A 143 -2.50 14.74 4.44
CA LEU A 143 -2.48 13.37 3.92
C LEU A 143 -2.58 13.38 2.39
N GLU A 144 -1.60 12.78 1.73
CA GLU A 144 -1.58 12.55 0.28
C GLU A 144 -1.77 11.06 -0.04
N HIS A 145 -1.16 10.17 0.76
CA HIS A 145 -1.38 8.72 0.72
C HIS A 145 -1.74 8.23 2.12
N PHE A 146 -2.83 7.48 2.22
CA PHE A 146 -3.26 6.95 3.50
C PHE A 146 -3.66 5.48 3.38
N GLU A 147 -3.01 4.62 4.17
CA GLU A 147 -3.37 3.23 4.31
C GLU A 147 -3.85 2.96 5.73
N LEU A 148 -5.02 2.35 5.86
CA LEU A 148 -5.54 1.90 7.13
C LEU A 148 -6.02 0.46 7.02
N SER A 149 -5.39 -0.42 7.79
CA SER A 149 -5.79 -1.80 7.98
C SER A 149 -6.14 -2.00 9.44
N THR A 150 -7.41 -2.29 9.72
CA THR A 150 -7.98 -2.26 11.06
C THR A 150 -8.94 -3.42 11.29
N PRO A 151 -8.93 -4.04 12.49
CA PRO A 151 -9.77 -5.19 12.77
C PRO A 151 -11.24 -4.85 13.01
N SER A 152 -11.57 -3.61 13.39
CA SER A 152 -12.93 -3.25 13.80
C SER A 152 -13.35 -1.88 13.30
N ASP A 153 -14.66 -1.74 13.12
CA ASP A 153 -15.34 -0.52 12.69
C ASP A 153 -15.10 0.66 13.64
N ASP A 154 -14.87 0.42 14.93
CA ASP A 154 -14.72 1.52 15.89
C ASP A 154 -13.56 2.49 15.56
N THR A 155 -12.64 2.08 14.69
CA THR A 155 -11.52 2.90 14.24
C THR A 155 -11.87 3.95 13.19
N TRP A 156 -13.11 3.97 12.69
CA TRP A 156 -13.63 5.05 11.83
C TRP A 156 -13.49 6.43 12.47
N GLU A 157 -13.60 6.52 13.79
CA GLU A 157 -13.43 7.75 14.56
C GLU A 157 -12.01 8.32 14.50
N LEU A 158 -11.02 7.54 14.04
CA LEU A 158 -9.68 8.03 13.76
C LEU A 158 -9.65 8.92 12.51
N LEU A 159 -10.62 8.75 11.61
CA LEU A 159 -10.73 9.49 10.37
C LEU A 159 -11.56 10.75 10.59
N LEU A 160 -10.91 11.77 11.14
CA LEU A 160 -11.51 13.07 11.37
C LEU A 160 -10.79 14.15 10.55
N GLY A 161 -11.60 15.06 10.00
CA GLY A 161 -11.13 16.22 9.24
C GLY A 161 -11.22 16.05 7.73
N ASP A 162 -11.01 17.16 7.03
CA ASP A 162 -11.02 17.20 5.57
C ASP A 162 -9.65 16.76 5.04
N MET A 163 -9.65 16.03 3.92
CA MET A 163 -8.44 15.47 3.31
C MET A 163 -8.21 16.06 1.90
N PRO A 164 -7.95 17.37 1.77
CA PRO A 164 -7.88 18.08 0.49
C PRO A 164 -6.72 17.64 -0.41
N LEU A 165 -5.67 17.03 0.16
CA LEU A 165 -4.50 16.56 -0.58
C LEU A 165 -4.54 15.06 -0.89
N LEU A 166 -5.50 14.31 -0.34
CA LEU A 166 -5.52 12.85 -0.43
C LEU A 166 -5.72 12.41 -1.88
N ARG A 167 -4.77 11.62 -2.39
CA ARG A 167 -4.75 11.08 -3.75
C ARG A 167 -4.90 9.57 -3.78
N HIS A 168 -4.36 8.90 -2.76
CA HIS A 168 -4.33 7.45 -2.64
C HIS A 168 -4.91 7.04 -1.29
N LEU A 169 -5.94 6.21 -1.33
CA LEU A 169 -6.57 5.62 -0.16
C LEU A 169 -6.46 4.10 -0.27
N SER A 170 -5.89 3.46 0.74
CA SER A 170 -6.03 2.03 0.94
C SER A 170 -6.74 1.77 2.26
N PHE A 171 -7.82 1.02 2.22
CA PHE A 171 -8.64 0.80 3.38
C PHE A 171 -9.08 -0.66 3.48
N THR A 172 -8.78 -1.33 4.60
CA THR A 172 -9.06 -2.76 4.80
C THR A 172 -9.63 -3.00 6.18
N LEU A 173 -10.80 -3.64 6.24
CA LEU A 173 -11.42 -4.13 7.48
C LEU A 173 -11.22 -5.63 7.59
N ILE A 174 -10.83 -6.10 8.77
CA ILE A 174 -10.67 -7.54 9.02
C ILE A 174 -11.96 -8.15 9.59
N HIS A 175 -12.70 -7.39 10.41
CA HIS A 175 -14.02 -7.78 10.89
C HIS A 175 -15.01 -6.64 10.67
N PHE A 176 -16.17 -6.97 10.08
CA PHE A 176 -17.23 -6.02 9.78
C PHE A 176 -18.48 -6.32 10.62
N SER A 177 -19.06 -5.27 11.20
CA SER A 177 -20.38 -5.32 11.84
C SER A 177 -21.43 -4.68 10.94
N PHE A 178 -22.56 -5.36 10.73
CA PHE A 178 -23.66 -4.85 9.89
C PHE A 178 -24.30 -3.55 10.41
N ASP A 179 -24.02 -3.18 11.66
CA ASP A 179 -24.55 -1.97 12.31
C ASP A 179 -23.65 -0.74 12.15
N ALA A 180 -22.49 -0.87 11.49
CA ALA A 180 -21.59 0.25 11.26
C ALA A 180 -22.19 1.29 10.30
N GLY A 181 -22.15 2.56 10.71
CA GLY A 181 -22.60 3.69 9.89
C GLY A 181 -21.73 3.91 8.65
N ALA A 182 -22.25 4.68 7.68
CA ALA A 182 -21.51 5.02 6.47
C ALA A 182 -20.39 6.04 6.73
N LEU A 183 -19.24 5.81 6.10
CA LEU A 183 -18.08 6.69 6.09
C LEU A 183 -18.16 7.68 4.97
N THR A 184 -18.34 8.92 5.39
CA THR A 184 -18.53 10.05 4.48
C THR A 184 -17.32 10.97 4.47
N VAL A 185 -16.29 10.67 5.25
CA VAL A 185 -15.08 11.51 5.36
C VAL A 185 -14.34 11.62 4.02
N PHE A 186 -14.34 10.56 3.21
CA PHE A 186 -13.64 10.54 1.93
C PHE A 186 -14.39 11.25 0.79
N ASP A 187 -15.69 11.55 0.94
CA ASP A 187 -16.41 12.42 0.00
C ASP A 187 -15.77 13.82 -0.09
N ARG A 188 -15.07 14.22 0.97
CA ARG A 188 -14.35 15.50 1.08
C ARG A 188 -12.87 15.41 0.70
N ALA A 189 -12.51 14.41 -0.11
CA ALA A 189 -11.17 14.26 -0.69
C ALA A 189 -11.19 14.58 -2.20
N PRO A 190 -11.16 15.86 -2.63
CA PRO A 190 -11.33 16.28 -4.03
C PRO A 190 -10.18 15.91 -4.98
N ARG A 191 -9.10 15.29 -4.45
CA ARG A 191 -7.94 14.84 -5.24
C ARG A 191 -7.80 13.32 -5.27
N LEU A 192 -8.72 12.60 -4.63
CA LEU A 192 -8.68 11.15 -4.52
C LEU A 192 -8.87 10.51 -5.90
N THR A 193 -7.85 9.78 -6.34
CA THR A 193 -7.80 9.19 -7.69
C THR A 193 -7.50 7.69 -7.67
N HIS A 194 -6.88 7.20 -6.60
CA HIS A 194 -6.50 5.81 -6.43
C HIS A 194 -7.12 5.29 -5.14
N VAL A 195 -7.90 4.21 -5.24
CA VAL A 195 -8.59 3.62 -4.10
C VAL A 195 -8.38 2.12 -4.09
N ILE A 196 -7.96 1.58 -2.95
CA ILE A 196 -7.86 0.15 -2.67
C ILE A 196 -8.78 -0.15 -1.50
N LEU A 197 -9.74 -1.05 -1.67
CA LEU A 197 -10.72 -1.44 -0.68
C LEU A 197 -10.59 -2.95 -0.44
N GLY A 198 -10.17 -3.31 0.76
CA GLY A 198 -9.97 -4.68 1.19
C GLY A 198 -11.28 -5.42 1.47
N GLU A 199 -11.16 -6.51 2.22
CA GLU A 199 -12.26 -7.42 2.52
C GLU A 199 -13.46 -6.73 3.18
N PHE A 200 -14.66 -7.27 2.92
CA PHE A 200 -15.95 -6.83 3.47
C PHE A 200 -16.39 -5.40 3.09
N TYR A 201 -15.79 -4.80 2.07
CA TYR A 201 -16.31 -3.54 1.52
C TYR A 201 -17.71 -3.73 0.90
N ARG A 202 -18.64 -2.85 1.27
CA ARG A 202 -19.85 -2.59 0.48
C ARG A 202 -19.86 -1.12 0.09
N GLN A 203 -20.23 -0.84 -1.16
CA GLN A 203 -20.34 0.51 -1.73
C GLN A 203 -21.18 1.50 -0.90
N PHE A 204 -22.13 0.99 -0.10
CA PHE A 204 -22.97 1.81 0.77
C PHE A 204 -22.26 2.28 2.05
N ILE A 205 -21.13 1.65 2.40
CA ILE A 205 -20.43 1.88 3.66
C ILE A 205 -19.36 2.95 3.48
N VAL A 206 -18.50 2.87 2.45
CA VAL A 206 -17.51 3.92 2.18
C VAL A 206 -18.00 4.78 1.03
N ARG A 207 -18.41 6.01 1.33
CA ARG A 207 -18.75 7.00 0.31
C ARG A 207 -17.48 7.61 -0.24
N LEU A 208 -17.39 7.58 -1.55
CA LEU A 208 -16.23 8.01 -2.31
C LEU A 208 -16.68 8.96 -3.42
N PRO A 209 -15.81 9.92 -3.81
CA PRO A 209 -16.03 10.77 -4.96
C PRO A 209 -15.78 9.99 -6.26
N TRP A 210 -16.68 9.06 -6.62
CA TRP A 210 -16.50 8.09 -7.70
C TRP A 210 -16.11 8.70 -9.06
N THR A 211 -16.62 9.89 -9.37
CA THR A 211 -16.39 10.56 -10.66
C THR A 211 -14.94 10.99 -10.89
N GLN A 212 -14.09 11.08 -9.86
CA GLN A 212 -12.67 11.43 -10.03
C GLN A 212 -11.73 10.22 -9.87
N ILE A 213 -12.25 9.05 -9.53
CA ILE A 213 -11.44 7.84 -9.34
C ILE A 213 -10.99 7.32 -10.70
N THR A 214 -9.69 7.00 -10.79
CA THR A 214 -9.02 6.50 -12.00
C THR A 214 -8.45 5.10 -11.81
N HIS A 215 -8.05 4.75 -10.59
CA HIS A 215 -7.50 3.45 -10.24
C HIS A 215 -8.28 2.91 -9.05
N LEU A 216 -8.85 1.71 -9.22
CA LEU A 216 -9.68 1.07 -8.21
C LEU A 216 -9.28 -0.40 -8.07
N ASP A 217 -9.03 -0.84 -6.85
CA ASP A 217 -8.90 -2.26 -6.48
C ASP A 217 -9.89 -2.55 -5.35
N VAL A 218 -10.83 -3.47 -5.56
CA VAL A 218 -11.80 -3.88 -4.55
C VAL A 218 -11.76 -5.38 -4.41
N HIS A 219 -11.54 -5.90 -3.20
CA HIS A 219 -11.21 -7.31 -3.02
C HIS A 219 -12.41 -8.26 -2.96
N GLU A 220 -13.61 -7.78 -2.59
CA GLU A 220 -14.76 -8.67 -2.38
C GLU A 220 -16.07 -8.04 -2.87
N LEU A 221 -16.47 -8.35 -4.10
CA LEU A 221 -17.71 -7.88 -4.72
C LEU A 221 -18.49 -9.03 -5.38
N TYR A 222 -19.80 -8.86 -5.46
CA TYR A 222 -20.64 -9.58 -6.41
C TYR A 222 -20.56 -8.94 -7.80
N LEU A 223 -20.81 -9.73 -8.86
CA LEU A 223 -20.76 -9.20 -10.23
C LEU A 223 -21.70 -8.01 -10.48
N PHE A 224 -22.86 -7.97 -9.81
CA PHE A 224 -23.77 -6.83 -9.94
C PHE A 224 -23.15 -5.56 -9.32
N GLU A 225 -22.44 -5.69 -8.18
CA GLU A 225 -21.75 -4.56 -7.53
C GLU A 225 -20.57 -4.07 -8.37
N CYS A 226 -19.86 -4.98 -9.06
CA CYS A 226 -18.84 -4.60 -10.03
C CYS A 226 -19.44 -3.71 -11.13
N ALA A 227 -20.61 -4.08 -11.66
CA ALA A 227 -21.28 -3.30 -12.69
C ALA A 227 -21.83 -1.97 -12.17
N GLU A 228 -22.42 -1.94 -10.95
CA GLU A 228 -22.81 -0.69 -10.29
C GLU A 228 -21.62 0.24 -10.07
N THR A 229 -20.48 -0.31 -9.68
CA THR A 229 -19.24 0.46 -9.52
C THR A 229 -18.80 1.08 -10.84
N LEU A 230 -18.86 0.33 -11.94
CA LEU A 230 -18.58 0.84 -13.29
C LEU A 230 -19.61 1.88 -13.77
N CYS A 231 -20.86 1.81 -13.30
CA CYS A 231 -21.85 2.85 -13.55
C CYS A 231 -21.50 4.16 -12.84
N ASN A 232 -20.96 4.09 -11.62
CA ASN A 232 -20.66 5.26 -10.80
C ASN A 232 -19.32 5.93 -11.15
N ALA A 233 -18.34 5.14 -11.60
CA ALA A 233 -16.95 5.57 -11.74
C ALA A 233 -16.50 5.73 -13.21
N GLU A 234 -17.12 6.66 -13.94
CA GLU A 234 -16.95 6.84 -15.40
C GLU A 234 -15.51 7.16 -15.87
N HIS A 235 -14.62 7.54 -14.95
CA HIS A 235 -13.26 7.99 -15.25
C HIS A 235 -12.18 6.95 -14.94
N LEU A 236 -12.56 5.73 -14.55
CA LEU A 236 -11.63 4.62 -14.37
C LEU A 236 -10.74 4.37 -15.60
N VAL A 237 -9.47 4.10 -15.30
CA VAL A 237 -8.40 3.73 -16.24
C VAL A 237 -7.92 2.31 -15.91
N HIS A 238 -7.78 2.02 -14.62
CA HIS A 238 -7.38 0.71 -14.10
C HIS A 238 -8.40 0.25 -13.06
N CYS A 239 -8.90 -0.96 -13.20
CA CYS A 239 -9.88 -1.51 -12.28
C CYS A 239 -9.60 -2.99 -12.00
N ILE A 240 -9.60 -3.32 -10.72
CA ILE A 240 -9.44 -4.68 -10.21
C ILE A 240 -10.61 -4.99 -9.30
N PHE A 241 -11.28 -6.12 -9.57
CA PHE A 241 -12.34 -6.64 -8.73
C PHE A 241 -12.00 -8.07 -8.30
N GLY A 242 -11.93 -8.31 -7.00
CA GLY A 242 -12.03 -9.65 -6.43
C GLY A 242 -13.51 -10.02 -6.33
N VAL A 243 -13.90 -11.10 -7.01
CA VAL A 243 -15.30 -11.47 -7.18
C VAL A 243 -15.63 -12.66 -6.28
N MET A 244 -16.64 -12.58 -5.42
CA MET A 244 -17.02 -13.67 -4.51
C MET A 244 -17.79 -14.79 -5.23
N TYR A 245 -18.93 -14.48 -5.84
CA TYR A 245 -19.73 -15.38 -6.68
C TYR A 245 -20.81 -14.58 -7.43
N SER A 246 -21.50 -15.20 -8.38
CA SER A 246 -22.64 -14.59 -9.05
C SER A 246 -23.94 -14.96 -8.33
N ASP A 247 -24.68 -14.00 -7.77
CA ASP A 247 -26.07 -14.25 -7.40
C ASP A 247 -26.90 -14.39 -8.69
N ARG A 248 -27.41 -15.59 -8.95
CA ARG A 248 -28.13 -15.88 -10.20
C ARG A 248 -29.46 -15.12 -10.29
N ASN A 249 -29.99 -14.65 -9.16
CA ASN A 249 -31.30 -14.02 -9.05
C ASN A 249 -31.25 -12.48 -9.15
N ILE A 250 -30.05 -11.87 -9.14
CA ILE A 250 -29.90 -10.41 -9.22
C ILE A 250 -29.56 -10.01 -10.66
N GLU A 251 -30.30 -9.05 -11.20
CA GLU A 251 -30.00 -8.48 -12.51
C GLU A 251 -28.74 -7.60 -12.44
N VAL A 252 -27.81 -7.84 -13.35
CA VAL A 252 -26.61 -7.02 -13.51
C VAL A 252 -26.97 -5.76 -14.31
N PRO A 253 -26.71 -4.56 -13.79
CA PRO A 253 -27.02 -3.31 -14.50
C PRO A 253 -26.18 -3.17 -15.78
N VAL A 254 -26.72 -2.44 -16.75
CA VAL A 254 -25.99 -2.06 -17.97
C VAL A 254 -25.08 -0.88 -17.64
N ALA A 255 -23.77 -1.12 -17.67
CA ALA A 255 -22.79 -0.05 -17.45
C ALA A 255 -22.72 0.89 -18.67
N PRO A 256 -22.55 2.20 -18.47
CA PRO A 256 -22.31 3.14 -19.56
C PRO A 256 -20.98 2.81 -20.28
N PRO A 257 -20.82 3.21 -21.56
CA PRO A 257 -19.57 2.96 -22.28
C PRO A 257 -18.36 3.61 -21.61
N HIS A 258 -17.40 2.79 -21.20
CA HIS A 258 -16.26 3.24 -20.42
C HIS A 258 -15.10 3.69 -21.32
N GLN A 259 -15.03 4.99 -21.62
CA GLN A 259 -14.12 5.56 -22.63
C GLN A 259 -12.63 5.57 -22.24
N ARG A 260 -12.33 5.31 -20.97
CA ARG A 260 -10.96 5.43 -20.43
C ARG A 260 -10.42 4.15 -19.81
N LEU A 261 -11.25 3.13 -19.60
CA LEU A 261 -10.84 1.92 -18.90
C LEU A 261 -9.93 1.12 -19.82
N ARG A 262 -8.66 1.01 -19.44
CA ARG A 262 -7.61 0.32 -20.19
C ARG A 262 -7.32 -1.05 -19.62
N HIS A 263 -7.44 -1.20 -18.30
CA HIS A 263 -7.11 -2.44 -17.62
C HIS A 263 -8.30 -2.85 -16.73
N LEU A 264 -8.84 -4.04 -16.98
CA LEU A 264 -9.87 -4.65 -16.15
C LEU A 264 -9.39 -6.03 -15.72
N ILE A 265 -9.29 -6.24 -14.42
CA ILE A 265 -8.80 -7.48 -13.82
C ILE A 265 -9.88 -8.03 -12.89
N LEU A 266 -10.30 -9.28 -13.12
CA LEU A 266 -11.23 -10.01 -12.27
C LEU A 266 -10.46 -11.12 -11.54
N ARG A 267 -10.25 -10.94 -10.23
CA ARG A 267 -9.56 -11.92 -9.37
C ARG A 267 -10.60 -12.83 -8.68
N ALA A 268 -10.16 -14.00 -8.23
CA ALA A 268 -10.98 -14.77 -7.32
C ALA A 268 -11.05 -14.12 -5.94
N GLY A 269 -12.26 -13.90 -5.43
CA GLY A 269 -12.53 -13.51 -4.05
C GLY A 269 -12.49 -14.70 -3.10
N SER A 270 -12.66 -14.44 -1.80
CA SER A 270 -12.74 -15.48 -0.79
C SER A 270 -13.98 -16.37 -0.98
N ASN A 271 -13.83 -17.67 -0.70
CA ASN A 271 -14.92 -18.67 -0.72
C ASN A 271 -15.55 -18.99 -2.10
N GLN A 272 -14.79 -18.87 -3.20
CA GLN A 272 -15.24 -19.37 -4.50
C GLN A 272 -15.34 -20.91 -4.53
N SER A 273 -16.53 -21.44 -4.28
CA SER A 273 -16.84 -22.87 -4.41
C SER A 273 -17.54 -23.22 -5.72
N GLU A 274 -18.18 -22.24 -6.37
CA GLU A 274 -18.90 -22.40 -7.63
C GLU A 274 -18.19 -21.69 -8.79
N LYS A 275 -18.33 -22.27 -9.97
CA LYS A 275 -17.87 -21.70 -11.24
C LYS A 275 -18.59 -20.36 -11.51
N LEU A 276 -17.84 -19.29 -11.71
CA LEU A 276 -18.36 -17.97 -12.01
C LEU A 276 -18.81 -17.88 -13.47
N ASP A 277 -20.08 -17.57 -13.73
CA ASP A 277 -20.56 -17.27 -15.08
C ASP A 277 -20.44 -15.76 -15.35
N LEU A 278 -19.44 -15.38 -16.14
CA LEU A 278 -19.17 -14.00 -16.51
C LEU A 278 -20.05 -13.48 -17.64
N SER A 279 -20.84 -14.32 -18.32
CA SER A 279 -21.64 -13.91 -19.49
C SER A 279 -22.57 -12.74 -19.17
N LYS A 280 -23.33 -12.85 -18.08
CA LYS A 280 -24.26 -11.82 -17.59
C LYS A 280 -23.59 -10.47 -17.29
N PHE A 281 -22.32 -10.50 -16.92
CA PHE A 281 -21.53 -9.29 -16.66
C PHE A 281 -20.97 -8.75 -17.96
N LEU A 282 -20.24 -9.56 -18.73
CA LEU A 282 -19.60 -9.17 -19.98
C LEU A 282 -20.60 -8.64 -21.01
N ASP A 283 -21.80 -9.21 -21.12
CA ASP A 283 -22.84 -8.77 -22.06
C ASP A 283 -23.36 -7.35 -21.78
N ARG A 284 -23.14 -6.85 -20.56
CA ARG A 284 -23.60 -5.54 -20.08
C ARG A 284 -22.54 -4.44 -20.14
N LEU A 285 -21.32 -4.76 -20.61
CA LEU A 285 -20.21 -3.81 -20.68
C LEU A 285 -19.94 -3.29 -22.10
N THR A 286 -19.49 -2.05 -22.22
CA THR A 286 -18.93 -1.51 -23.45
C THR A 286 -17.65 -0.76 -23.11
N LEU A 287 -16.50 -1.31 -23.48
CA LEU A 287 -15.17 -0.90 -22.99
C LEU A 287 -14.23 -0.52 -24.16
N PRO A 288 -14.49 0.58 -24.88
CA PRO A 288 -13.79 0.90 -26.13
C PRO A 288 -12.28 1.14 -25.99
N ALA A 289 -11.81 1.53 -24.80
CA ALA A 289 -10.40 1.79 -24.53
C ALA A 289 -9.63 0.59 -23.95
N LEU A 290 -10.29 -0.56 -23.78
CA LEU A 290 -9.70 -1.72 -23.09
C LEU A 290 -8.49 -2.27 -23.84
N ARG A 291 -7.37 -2.43 -23.11
CA ARG A 291 -6.09 -2.95 -23.60
C ARG A 291 -5.71 -4.25 -22.92
N THR A 292 -5.98 -4.37 -21.62
CA THR A 292 -5.70 -5.58 -20.84
C THR A 292 -6.97 -6.06 -20.18
N PHE A 293 -7.29 -7.32 -20.39
CA PHE A 293 -8.32 -8.03 -19.64
C PHE A 293 -7.69 -9.24 -18.98
N ALA A 294 -7.86 -9.36 -17.66
CA ALA A 294 -7.35 -10.50 -16.91
C ALA A 294 -8.48 -11.11 -16.09
N VAL A 295 -8.56 -12.44 -16.08
CA VAL A 295 -9.48 -13.18 -15.23
C VAL A 295 -8.72 -14.27 -14.49
N TYR A 296 -9.11 -14.54 -13.25
CA TYR A 296 -8.80 -15.78 -12.56
C TYR A 296 -10.06 -16.65 -12.65
N GLU A 297 -10.21 -17.50 -13.67
CA GLU A 297 -11.28 -18.51 -13.72
C GLU A 297 -11.22 -19.49 -14.90
N ARG A 298 -11.93 -20.61 -14.77
CA ARG A 298 -11.98 -21.72 -15.75
C ARG A 298 -12.91 -21.49 -16.95
N ASP A 299 -13.90 -20.61 -16.87
CA ASP A 299 -14.82 -20.36 -17.98
C ASP A 299 -15.23 -18.90 -18.07
N LEU A 300 -14.64 -18.25 -19.07
CA LEU A 300 -14.83 -16.84 -19.35
C LEU A 300 -16.21 -16.53 -19.95
N GLY A 301 -16.95 -17.53 -20.43
CA GLY A 301 -18.02 -17.31 -21.40
C GLY A 301 -17.43 -16.71 -22.69
N LEU A 302 -16.63 -17.49 -23.41
CA LEU A 302 -15.86 -17.05 -24.59
C LEU A 302 -16.69 -16.27 -25.61
N GLU A 303 -17.92 -16.71 -25.86
CA GLU A 303 -18.87 -16.03 -26.76
C GLU A 303 -19.26 -14.64 -26.24
N SER A 304 -19.50 -14.48 -24.94
CA SER A 304 -19.80 -13.18 -24.33
C SER A 304 -18.58 -12.26 -24.32
N LEU A 305 -17.36 -12.77 -24.12
CA LEU A 305 -16.15 -11.96 -24.30
C LEU A 305 -16.06 -11.48 -25.75
N LYS A 306 -16.24 -12.38 -26.72
CA LYS A 306 -16.16 -12.06 -28.15
C LYS A 306 -17.22 -11.02 -28.54
N ALA A 307 -18.45 -11.18 -28.06
CA ALA A 307 -19.51 -10.20 -28.21
C ALA A 307 -19.16 -8.86 -27.55
N CYS A 308 -18.54 -8.88 -26.37
CA CYS A 308 -18.09 -7.67 -25.67
C CYS A 308 -16.99 -6.94 -26.46
N ILE A 309 -15.99 -7.63 -26.99
CA ILE A 309 -14.92 -7.05 -27.82
C ILE A 309 -15.51 -6.42 -29.09
N LEU A 310 -16.41 -7.14 -29.77
CA LEU A 310 -17.08 -6.64 -30.97
C LEU A 310 -17.95 -5.42 -30.68
N ARG A 311 -18.74 -5.46 -29.60
CA ARG A 311 -19.59 -4.34 -29.15
C ARG A 311 -18.77 -3.13 -28.75
N SER A 312 -17.65 -3.35 -28.07
CA SER A 312 -16.74 -2.31 -27.58
C SER A 312 -15.86 -1.75 -28.70
N ARG A 313 -15.61 -2.52 -29.76
CA ARG A 313 -14.62 -2.20 -30.81
C ARG A 313 -13.24 -1.88 -30.23
N CYS A 314 -12.88 -2.56 -29.14
CA CYS A 314 -11.61 -2.32 -28.45
C CYS A 314 -10.46 -3.06 -29.14
N ALA A 315 -9.25 -2.51 -28.98
CA ALA A 315 -8.01 -3.14 -29.41
C ALA A 315 -7.34 -3.79 -28.20
N LEU A 316 -7.83 -4.97 -27.84
CA LEU A 316 -7.31 -5.72 -26.70
C LEU A 316 -5.91 -6.25 -27.03
N ASP A 317 -4.90 -5.73 -26.34
CA ASP A 317 -3.49 -6.07 -26.54
C ASP A 317 -3.15 -7.37 -25.80
N GLU A 318 -3.74 -7.56 -24.61
CA GLU A 318 -3.45 -8.66 -23.72
C GLU A 318 -4.70 -9.26 -23.05
N LEU A 319 -4.82 -10.59 -23.14
CA LEU A 319 -5.78 -11.41 -22.41
C LEU A 319 -5.01 -12.34 -21.48
N ARG A 320 -5.20 -12.21 -20.16
CA ARG A 320 -4.67 -13.16 -19.18
C ARG A 320 -5.78 -14.00 -18.60
N ILE A 321 -5.57 -15.30 -18.57
CA ILE A 321 -6.52 -16.24 -17.97
C ILE A 321 -5.72 -17.11 -17.01
N THR A 322 -6.03 -16.98 -15.73
CA THR A 322 -5.43 -17.79 -14.67
C THR A 322 -6.41 -18.88 -14.30
N ALA A 323 -5.95 -20.14 -14.29
CA ALA A 323 -6.76 -21.28 -13.86
C ALA A 323 -6.05 -22.13 -12.80
N ALA A 324 -6.84 -22.73 -11.93
CA ALA A 324 -6.38 -23.65 -10.89
C ALA A 324 -6.10 -25.07 -11.41
N ASP A 325 -6.42 -25.38 -12.67
CA ASP A 325 -6.10 -26.66 -13.31
C ASP A 325 -5.57 -26.47 -14.73
N GLY A 326 -4.79 -27.44 -15.22
CA GLY A 326 -4.18 -27.42 -16.56
C GLY A 326 -5.13 -27.75 -17.70
N THR A 327 -6.45 -27.59 -17.52
CA THR A 327 -7.45 -27.99 -18.54
C THR A 327 -7.65 -26.94 -19.63
N LEU A 328 -7.13 -25.74 -19.45
CA LEU A 328 -7.21 -24.68 -20.45
C LEU A 328 -6.27 -24.93 -21.63
N SER A 329 -6.81 -24.89 -22.84
CA SER A 329 -6.03 -24.91 -24.07
C SER A 329 -5.93 -23.51 -24.68
N GLU A 330 -4.72 -22.99 -24.77
CA GLU A 330 -4.42 -21.69 -25.40
C GLU A 330 -4.93 -21.64 -26.85
N MET A 331 -4.91 -22.78 -27.54
CA MET A 331 -5.36 -22.89 -28.93
C MET A 331 -6.84 -22.50 -29.08
N VAL A 332 -7.70 -22.89 -28.14
CA VAL A 332 -9.14 -22.57 -28.18
C VAL A 332 -9.36 -21.05 -28.15
N TYR A 333 -8.62 -20.35 -27.29
CA TYR A 333 -8.73 -18.89 -27.17
C TYR A 333 -8.09 -18.17 -28.37
N ARG A 334 -6.97 -18.66 -28.91
CA ARG A 334 -6.34 -18.10 -30.11
C ARG A 334 -7.21 -18.26 -31.36
N GLU A 335 -7.85 -19.41 -31.53
CA GLU A 335 -8.77 -19.66 -32.63
C GLU A 335 -10.02 -18.77 -32.53
N ALA A 336 -10.55 -18.61 -31.32
CA ALA A 336 -11.74 -17.80 -31.10
C ALA A 336 -11.47 -16.29 -31.17
N LEU A 337 -10.29 -15.82 -30.79
CA LEU A 337 -9.94 -14.41 -30.65
C LEU A 337 -8.63 -14.06 -31.38
N PRO A 338 -8.57 -14.21 -32.71
CA PRO A 338 -7.34 -14.07 -33.49
C PRO A 338 -6.78 -12.64 -33.51
N SER A 339 -7.57 -11.63 -33.11
CA SER A 339 -7.15 -10.23 -33.05
C SER A 339 -6.27 -9.90 -31.84
N ILE A 340 -6.23 -10.75 -30.82
CA ILE A 340 -5.47 -10.51 -29.59
C ILE A 340 -4.03 -10.98 -29.78
N GLN A 341 -3.07 -10.07 -29.58
CA GLN A 341 -1.65 -10.38 -29.78
C GLN A 341 -1.10 -11.29 -28.68
N ASN A 342 -1.37 -10.93 -27.43
CA ASN A 342 -0.86 -11.63 -26.26
C ASN A 342 -1.99 -12.35 -25.51
N ILE A 343 -1.98 -13.67 -25.56
CA ILE A 343 -2.84 -14.52 -24.72
C ILE A 343 -1.92 -15.26 -23.77
N VAL A 344 -2.06 -15.01 -22.48
CA VAL A 344 -1.26 -15.64 -21.41
C VAL A 344 -2.19 -16.55 -20.62
N LEU A 345 -1.85 -17.83 -20.58
CA LEU A 345 -2.48 -18.80 -19.68
C LEU A 345 -1.55 -19.06 -18.50
N GLU A 346 -1.99 -18.72 -17.30
CA GLU A 346 -1.25 -18.98 -16.07
C GLU A 346 -1.92 -20.11 -15.30
N ILE A 347 -1.14 -21.13 -14.92
CA ILE A 347 -1.60 -22.19 -14.02
C ILE A 347 -1.06 -21.86 -12.65
N VAL A 348 -1.95 -21.71 -11.67
CA VAL A 348 -1.56 -21.54 -10.27
C VAL A 348 -1.62 -22.93 -9.62
N GLU A 349 -0.46 -23.46 -9.23
CA GLU A 349 -0.40 -24.63 -8.36
C GLU A 349 -0.93 -24.22 -6.98
N VAL A 350 -2.08 -24.79 -6.59
CA VAL A 350 -2.74 -24.56 -5.29
C VAL A 350 -2.09 -25.40 -4.20
#